data_AF-A0A8I7BC06-F1
#
_entry.id   AF-A0A8I7BC06-F1
#
_cell.length_a   1.000
_cell.length_b   1.000
_cell.length_c   1.000
_cell.angle_alpha   90.00
_cell.angle_beta   90.00
_cell.angle_gamma   90.00
#
_symmetry.space_group_name_H-M   'P 1'
#
loop_
_entity.id
_entity.type
_entity.pdbx_description
1 polymer ?
#
loop_
_entity_poly.entity_id
_entity_poly.type
_entity_poly.pdbx_seq_one_letter_code
_entity_poly.pdbx_strand_id
1 'polypeptide(L)'
;MAGSGKMPQKKCKNSGDVISGALEKYIELKKRQVDDEATYLANEKAEATKLHEFSITKCMDVLKTIEDVTCIEKIKAFNIFKDAANCEIFINVGDDDKDTAVMWLRSQMSP
;
A
#
# COMPACT_ATOMS: atom_id res chain seq x y z
N MET A 1 -28.16 72.01 2.66
CA MET A 1 -28.00 71.06 1.53
C MET A 1 -26.58 71.21 1.00
N ALA A 2 -25.72 70.20 1.20
CA ALA A 2 -24.63 69.78 0.31
C ALA A 2 -23.76 68.78 1.09
N GLY A 3 -24.10 67.49 0.97
CA GLY A 3 -23.33 66.41 1.57
C GLY A 3 -22.07 66.13 0.75
N SER A 4 -20.91 66.16 1.39
CA SER A 4 -19.67 65.60 0.81
C SER A 4 -19.73 64.08 0.88
N GLY A 5 -20.12 63.44 -0.22
CA GLY A 5 -19.96 62.01 -0.41
C GLY A 5 -18.48 61.65 -0.51
N LYS A 6 -17.97 60.89 0.47
CA LYS A 6 -16.68 60.19 0.34
C LYS A 6 -16.88 59.00 -0.61
N MET A 7 -16.24 59.03 -1.77
CA MET A 7 -16.12 57.85 -2.62
C MET A 7 -15.22 56.79 -1.94
N PRO A 8 -15.60 55.51 -1.97
CA PRO A 8 -14.75 54.45 -1.45
C PRO A 8 -13.52 54.30 -2.36
N GLN A 9 -12.32 54.54 -1.81
CA GLN A 9 -11.08 54.19 -2.49
C GLN A 9 -11.02 52.67 -2.65
N LYS A 10 -11.28 52.21 -3.87
CA LYS A 10 -11.08 50.81 -4.25
C LYS A 10 -9.58 50.57 -4.16
N LYS A 11 -9.16 49.92 -3.07
CA LYS A 11 -7.76 49.56 -2.79
C LYS A 11 -7.29 48.69 -3.95
N CYS A 12 -6.60 49.30 -4.92
CA CYS A 12 -5.99 48.58 -6.03
C CYS A 12 -4.91 47.71 -5.39
N LYS A 13 -5.11 46.39 -5.37
CA LYS A 13 -4.07 45.46 -4.91
C LYS A 13 -2.84 45.76 -5.76
N ASN A 14 -1.74 46.14 -5.13
CA ASN A 14 -0.51 46.40 -5.84
C ASN A 14 -0.06 45.09 -6.52
N SER A 15 0.61 45.18 -7.67
CA SER A 15 1.03 44.00 -8.44
C SER A 15 1.95 43.08 -7.64
N GLY A 16 2.69 43.61 -6.67
CA GLY A 16 3.54 42.88 -5.73
C GLY A 16 2.77 41.89 -4.85
N ASP A 17 1.64 42.29 -4.27
CA ASP A 17 0.80 41.42 -3.43
C ASP A 17 0.22 40.24 -4.22
N VAL A 18 -0.12 40.47 -5.49
CA VAL A 18 -0.63 39.42 -6.40
C VAL A 18 0.47 38.41 -6.73
N ILE A 19 1.67 38.89 -7.04
CA ILE A 19 2.83 38.04 -7.35
C ILE A 19 3.25 37.26 -6.10
N SER A 20 3.29 37.90 -4.93
CA SER A 20 3.65 37.25 -3.67
C SER A 20 2.65 36.15 -3.30
N GLY A 21 1.35 36.41 -3.44
CA GLY A 21 0.32 35.39 -3.19
C GLY A 21 0.34 34.25 -4.21
N ALA A 22 0.78 34.50 -5.45
CA ALA A 22 0.97 33.44 -6.45
C ALA A 22 2.19 32.55 -6.13
N LEU A 23 3.30 33.15 -5.68
CA LEU A 23 4.50 32.43 -5.26
C LEU A 23 4.24 31.58 -4.01
N GLU A 24 3.50 32.10 -3.04
CA GLU A 24 3.10 31.36 -1.84
C GLU A 24 2.27 30.10 -2.19
N LYS A 25 1.26 30.26 -3.06
CA LYS A 25 0.48 29.11 -3.57
C LYS A 25 1.31 28.12 -4.36
N TYR A 26 2.29 28.59 -5.13
CA TYR A 26 3.18 27.70 -5.88
C TYR A 26 4.07 26.87 -4.94
N ILE A 27 4.59 27.47 -3.88
CA ILE A 27 5.38 26.78 -2.85
C ILE A 27 4.51 25.73 -2.14
N GLU A 28 3.27 26.08 -1.77
CA GLU A 28 2.34 25.14 -1.14
C GLU A 28 2.00 23.95 -2.06
N LEU A 29 1.73 24.23 -3.34
CA LEU A 29 1.48 23.18 -4.34
C LEU A 29 2.69 22.27 -4.50
N LYS A 30 3.90 22.83 -4.54
CA LYS A 30 5.14 22.05 -4.65
C LYS A 30 5.37 21.18 -3.43
N LYS A 31 5.10 21.69 -2.22
CA LYS A 31 5.19 20.90 -1.00
C LYS A 31 4.21 19.73 -1.03
N ARG A 32 2.95 19.97 -1.40
CA ARG A 32 1.94 18.91 -1.54
C ARG A 32 2.33 17.84 -2.55
N GLN A 33 2.87 18.24 -3.71
CA GLN A 33 3.35 17.29 -4.72
C GLN A 33 4.42 16.34 -4.15
N VAL A 34 5.37 16.88 -3.38
CA VAL A 34 6.43 16.09 -2.75
C VAL A 34 5.85 15.13 -1.71
N ASP A 35 4.91 15.59 -0.87
CA ASP A 35 4.28 14.76 0.16
C ASP A 35 3.43 13.63 -0.45
N ASP A 36 2.67 13.94 -1.50
CA ASP A 36 1.85 12.97 -2.23
C ASP A 36 2.73 11.92 -2.94
N GLU A 37 3.82 12.34 -3.60
CA GLU A 37 4.77 11.44 -4.25
C GLU A 37 5.49 10.54 -3.23
N ALA A 38 5.92 11.10 -2.10
CA ALA A 38 6.54 10.32 -1.03
C ALA A 38 5.59 9.26 -0.45
N THR A 39 4.30 9.62 -0.29
CA THR A 39 3.27 8.69 0.17
C THR A 39 3.01 7.58 -0.84
N TYR A 40 2.91 7.92 -2.12
CA TYR A 40 2.75 6.94 -3.20
C TYR A 40 3.93 5.95 -3.24
N LEU A 41 5.17 6.45 -3.21
CA LEU A 41 6.37 5.62 -3.21
C LEU A 41 6.46 4.70 -1.98
N ALA A 42 6.06 5.19 -0.80
CA ALA A 42 6.02 4.39 0.41
C ALA A 42 5.01 3.24 0.30
N ASN A 43 3.82 3.52 -0.25
CA ASN A 43 2.79 2.51 -0.46
C ASN A 43 3.22 1.47 -1.51
N GLU A 44 3.76 1.90 -2.65
CA GLU A 44 4.27 1.00 -3.70
C GLU A 44 5.36 0.07 -3.15
N LYS A 45 6.30 0.63 -2.38
CA LYS A 45 7.34 -0.16 -1.72
C LYS A 45 6.75 -1.17 -0.72
N ALA A 46 5.77 -0.77 0.07
CA ALA A 46 5.11 -1.66 1.02
C ALA A 46 4.38 -2.80 0.30
N GLU A 47 3.67 -2.53 -0.79
CA GLU A 47 3.01 -3.55 -1.61
C GLU A 47 4.03 -4.49 -2.26
N ALA A 48 5.10 -3.96 -2.85
CA ALA A 48 6.17 -4.78 -3.42
C ALA A 48 6.83 -5.70 -2.37
N THR A 49 6.98 -5.21 -1.14
CA THR A 49 7.52 -6.00 -0.02
C THR A 49 6.55 -7.12 0.37
N LYS A 50 5.25 -6.83 0.49
CA LYS A 50 4.22 -7.85 0.78
C LYS A 50 4.13 -8.91 -0.31
N LEU A 51 4.20 -8.54 -1.58
CA LEU A 51 4.20 -9.49 -2.70
C LEU A 51 5.40 -10.44 -2.66
N HIS A 52 6.55 -9.95 -2.20
CA HIS A 52 7.73 -10.80 -2.00
C HIS A 52 7.58 -11.72 -0.78
N GLU A 53 7.08 -11.17 0.34
CA GLU A 53 6.86 -11.88 1.60
C GLU A 53 5.86 -13.02 1.43
N PHE A 54 4.76 -12.80 0.72
CA PHE A 54 3.74 -13.81 0.46
C PHE A 54 3.88 -14.50 -0.91
N SER A 55 5.11 -14.60 -1.41
CA SER A 55 5.37 -15.25 -2.69
C SER A 55 5.17 -16.77 -2.62
N ILE A 56 4.82 -17.37 -3.76
CA ILE A 56 4.78 -18.84 -3.91
C ILE A 56 6.12 -19.49 -3.51
N THR A 57 7.24 -18.84 -3.84
CA THR A 57 8.58 -19.32 -3.47
C THR A 57 8.72 -19.42 -1.95
N LYS A 58 8.28 -18.40 -1.22
CA LYS A 58 8.31 -18.39 0.24
C LYS A 58 7.40 -19.48 0.83
N CYS A 59 6.19 -19.65 0.29
CA CYS A 59 5.30 -20.74 0.71
C CYS A 59 5.95 -22.11 0.53
N MET A 60 6.61 -22.33 -0.60
CA MET A 60 7.31 -23.59 -0.87
C MET A 60 8.49 -23.81 0.09
N ASP A 61 9.23 -22.75 0.43
CA ASP A 61 10.33 -22.86 1.39
C ASP A 61 9.82 -23.20 2.79
N VAL A 62 8.74 -22.57 3.24
CA VAL A 62 8.06 -22.94 4.49
C VAL A 62 7.59 -24.39 4.44
N LEU A 63 6.89 -24.80 3.37
CA LEU A 63 6.36 -26.15 3.19
C LEU A 63 7.46 -27.23 3.19
N LYS A 64 8.66 -26.92 2.68
CA LYS A 64 9.81 -27.84 2.74
C LYS A 64 10.31 -28.06 4.17
N THR A 65 10.11 -27.12 5.08
CA THR A 65 10.50 -27.25 6.49
C THR A 65 9.52 -28.08 7.32
N ILE A 66 8.38 -28.46 6.75
CA ILE A 66 7.36 -29.26 7.42
C ILE A 66 7.56 -30.74 7.08
N GLU A 67 7.79 -31.57 8.09
CA GLU A 67 8.06 -33.00 7.93
C GLU A 67 6.79 -33.80 7.60
N ASP A 68 5.65 -33.45 8.19
CA ASP A 68 4.34 -34.11 7.97
C ASP A 68 3.62 -33.63 6.69
N VAL A 69 4.35 -33.52 5.57
CA VAL A 69 3.75 -33.24 4.26
C VAL A 69 4.35 -34.17 3.22
N THR A 70 3.50 -35.01 2.63
CA THR A 70 3.87 -35.97 1.60
C THR A 70 4.26 -35.29 0.28
N CYS A 71 5.01 -35.99 -0.58
CA CYS A 71 5.35 -35.48 -1.91
C CYS A 71 4.10 -35.16 -2.76
N ILE A 72 3.03 -35.93 -2.61
CA ILE A 72 1.77 -35.70 -3.33
C ILE A 72 1.10 -34.41 -2.86
N GLU A 73 1.05 -34.17 -1.55
CA GLU A 73 0.53 -32.92 -0.98
C GLU A 73 1.38 -31.72 -1.42
N LYS A 74 2.72 -31.86 -1.45
CA LYS A 74 3.62 -30.82 -1.98
C LYS A 74 3.30 -30.47 -3.44
N ILE A 75 3.02 -31.46 -4.28
CA ILE A 75 2.61 -31.22 -5.68
C ILE A 75 1.26 -30.50 -5.76
N LYS A 76 0.27 -30.92 -4.96
CA LYS A 76 -1.06 -30.30 -4.91
C LYS A 76 -1.00 -28.85 -4.39
N ALA A 77 -0.10 -28.58 -3.45
CA ALA A 77 0.08 -27.26 -2.85
C ALA A 77 0.46 -26.19 -3.88
N PHE A 78 1.17 -26.55 -4.96
CA PHE A 78 1.45 -25.62 -6.06
C PHE A 78 0.19 -25.03 -6.71
N ASN A 79 -0.92 -25.79 -6.75
CA ASN A 79 -2.17 -25.25 -7.30
C ASN A 79 -2.88 -24.31 -6.33
N ILE A 80 -2.73 -24.54 -5.02
CA ILE A 80 -3.29 -23.70 -3.97
C ILE A 80 -2.53 -22.37 -3.90
N PHE A 81 -1.20 -22.41 -3.94
CA PHE A 81 -0.32 -21.24 -3.87
C PHE A 81 -0.22 -20.41 -5.16
N LYS A 82 -1.01 -20.74 -6.20
CA LYS A 82 -1.20 -19.81 -7.34
C LYS A 82 -2.01 -18.58 -6.94
N ASP A 83 -2.83 -18.71 -5.91
CA ASP A 83 -3.60 -17.62 -5.35
C ASP A 83 -2.78 -16.89 -4.28
N ALA A 84 -2.64 -15.57 -4.43
CA ALA A 84 -1.84 -14.74 -3.52
C ALA A 84 -2.42 -14.71 -2.09
N ALA A 85 -3.75 -14.75 -1.95
CA ALA A 85 -4.39 -14.79 -0.64
C ALA A 85 -4.14 -16.14 0.05
N ASN A 86 -4.13 -17.24 -0.70
CA ASN A 86 -3.77 -18.54 -0.15
C ASN A 86 -2.30 -18.58 0.34
N CYS A 87 -1.39 -17.91 -0.36
CA CYS A 87 -0.01 -17.78 0.09
C CYS A 87 0.10 -16.98 1.40
N GLU A 88 -0.60 -15.85 1.48
CA GLU A 88 -0.64 -15.00 2.69
C GLU A 88 -1.22 -15.76 3.88
N ILE A 89 -2.35 -16.46 3.70
CA ILE A 89 -2.96 -17.27 4.75
C ILE A 89 -1.98 -18.36 5.22
N PHE A 90 -1.38 -19.11 4.29
CA PHE A 90 -0.47 -20.21 4.64
C PHE A 90 0.75 -19.72 5.42
N ILE A 91 1.37 -18.61 4.99
CA ILE A 91 2.55 -18.06 5.67
C ILE A 91 2.18 -17.53 7.06
N ASN A 92 1.11 -16.75 7.17
CA ASN A 92 0.68 -16.20 8.46
C ASN A 92 0.33 -17.32 9.46
N VAL A 93 -0.36 -18.37 9.03
CA VAL A 93 -0.67 -19.52 9.89
C VAL A 93 0.60 -20.32 10.21
N GLY A 94 1.50 -20.50 9.24
CA GLY A 94 2.72 -21.30 9.38
C GLY A 94 3.82 -20.66 10.22
N ASP A 95 3.85 -19.34 10.34
CA ASP A 95 4.75 -18.61 11.23
C ASP A 95 4.41 -18.86 12.72
N ASP A 96 3.13 -19.07 13.03
CA ASP A 96 2.64 -19.35 14.39
C ASP A 96 2.60 -20.86 14.70
N ASP A 97 1.96 -21.65 13.83
CA ASP A 97 1.73 -23.08 14.04
C ASP A 97 1.73 -23.85 12.71
N LYS A 98 2.81 -24.61 12.51
CA LYS A 98 2.99 -25.45 11.33
C LYS A 98 1.93 -26.54 11.21
N ASP A 99 1.42 -27.09 12.31
CA ASP A 99 0.42 -28.16 12.26
C ASP A 99 -0.93 -27.60 11.80
N THR A 100 -1.31 -26.42 12.27
CA THR A 100 -2.48 -25.69 11.76
C THR A 100 -2.33 -25.32 10.29
N ALA A 101 -1.13 -24.92 9.84
CA ALA A 101 -0.88 -24.65 8.43
C ALA A 101 -1.05 -25.90 7.55
N VAL A 102 -0.62 -27.08 8.03
CA VAL A 102 -0.83 -28.36 7.35
C VAL A 102 -2.31 -28.74 7.32
N MET A 103 -3.03 -28.59 8.43
CA MET A 103 -4.47 -28.87 8.48
C MET A 103 -5.25 -28.00 7.50
N TRP A 104 -4.94 -26.69 7.46
CA TRP A 104 -5.52 -25.77 6.48
C TRP A 104 -5.16 -26.18 5.06
N LEU A 105 -3.89 -26.50 4.78
CA LEU A 105 -3.44 -26.89 3.45
C LEU A 105 -4.19 -28.15 2.96
N ARG A 106 -4.36 -29.15 3.84
CA ARG A 106 -5.13 -30.38 3.56
C ARG A 106 -6.60 -30.09 3.33
N SER A 107 -7.20 -29.12 4.03
CA SER A 107 -8.60 -28.73 3.81
C SER A 107 -8.82 -28.11 2.43
N GLN A 108 -7.83 -27.39 1.87
CA GLN A 108 -7.90 -26.83 0.51
C GLN A 108 -7.77 -27.89 -0.60
N MET A 109 -7.25 -29.08 -0.29
CA MET A 109 -7.06 -30.17 -1.25
C MET A 109 -8.25 -31.13 -1.34
N SER A 110 -9.22 -31.01 -0.43
CA SER A 110 -10.44 -31.82 -0.43
C SER A 110 -11.36 -31.34 -1.56
N PRO A 111 -12.05 -32.26 -2.28
CA PRO A 111 -13.05 -31.88 -3.28
C PRO A 111 -14.25 -31.13 -2.68
#